data_AF-A0A1T5EMK3-F1
#
_entry.id   AF-A0A1T5EMK3-F1
#
_cell.length_a   1.000
_cell.length_b   1.000
_cell.length_c   1.000
_cell.angle_alpha   90.00
_cell.angle_beta   90.00
_cell.angle_gamma   90.00
#
_symmetry.space_group_name_H-M   'P 1'
#
loop_
_entity.id
_entity.type
_entity.pdbx_description
1 polymer ?
#
loop_
_entity_poly.entity_id
_entity_poly.type
_entity_poly.pdbx_seq_one_letter_code
_entity_poly.pdbx_strand_id
1 'polypeptide(L)'
;MKSIVLSAMICAAVASNGIASTNTSYDASNDKELVNDQKSVAAFKQAITFHQRNVDVLWEQYGLAEARIKESRGNHAELERDKNFFIGVYQQDIDNGVRVNESKKAIEEINVTYAEKHAQRDAYEKKQIAKLQAQLKAELNNEKKQFEKAKKKYASLINEETLPLLREAEQHFAKAIDRANSFPSSGTAIAAR
;
A
#
# COMPACT_ATOMS: atom_id res chain seq x y z
N MET A 1 -5.77 21.01 3.07
CA MET A 1 -4.78 19.91 3.05
C MET A 1 -4.87 19.15 4.36
N LYS A 2 -5.48 17.96 4.37
CA LYS A 2 -5.44 17.06 5.53
C LYS A 2 -4.33 16.04 5.27
N SER A 3 -3.27 16.11 6.09
CA SER A 3 -2.19 15.14 6.08
C SER A 3 -2.79 13.76 6.41
N ILE A 4 -2.68 12.80 5.49
CA ILE A 4 -2.93 11.40 5.81
C ILE A 4 -1.74 10.97 6.67
N VAL A 5 -1.92 11.06 7.98
CA VAL A 5 -0.98 10.53 8.97
C VAL A 5 -1.05 9.02 8.84
N LEU A 6 -0.14 8.45 8.06
CA LEU A 6 0.18 7.03 8.05
C LEU A 6 1.03 6.75 9.30
N SER A 7 0.42 6.79 10.48
CA SER A 7 1.06 6.36 11.73
C SER A 7 0.04 6.17 12.84
N ALA A 8 0.24 5.10 13.60
CA ALA A 8 -0.40 4.72 14.85
C ALA A 8 -1.76 4.00 14.76
N MET A 9 -1.74 2.73 14.37
CA MET A 9 -2.42 1.60 15.07
C MET A 9 -1.69 0.34 14.58
N ILE A 10 -0.85 -0.35 15.36
CA ILE A 10 -1.23 -1.29 16.42
C ILE A 10 -0.10 -1.33 17.46
N CYS A 11 -0.35 -0.77 18.65
CA CYS A 11 0.38 -1.09 19.88
C CYS A 11 -0.56 -1.91 20.77
N ALA A 12 -0.31 -3.21 20.91
CA ALA A 12 -0.70 -4.14 21.99
C ALA A 12 -0.50 -5.57 21.46
N ALA A 13 0.13 -6.54 22.12
CA ALA A 13 0.62 -6.66 23.48
C ALA A 13 1.71 -7.74 23.53
N VAL A 14 2.88 -7.45 24.10
CA VAL A 14 3.72 -8.46 24.77
C VAL A 14 4.46 -7.80 25.94
N ALA A 15 3.70 -7.25 26.87
CA ALA A 15 4.07 -7.16 28.29
C ALA A 15 2.98 -7.99 28.99
N SER A 16 3.22 -8.93 29.88
CA SER A 16 4.23 -9.11 30.91
C SER A 16 4.17 -10.58 31.35
N ASN A 17 5.24 -11.11 31.94
CA ASN A 17 5.16 -12.15 32.98
C ASN A 17 6.54 -12.21 33.67
N GLY A 18 6.88 -11.11 34.35
CA GLY A 18 7.80 -11.14 35.47
C GLY A 18 7.02 -10.66 36.68
N ILE A 19 6.87 -11.51 37.70
CA ILE A 19 6.96 -11.20 39.15
C ILE A 19 6.69 -12.49 39.96
N ALA A 20 7.50 -12.63 41.00
CA ALA A 20 7.34 -13.40 42.24
C ALA A 20 7.55 -14.92 42.21
N SER A 21 8.83 -15.27 42.42
CA SER A 21 9.26 -16.47 43.13
C SER A 21 8.77 -16.46 44.57
N THR A 22 7.98 -17.46 44.97
CA THR A 22 7.95 -18.00 46.33
C THR A 22 7.97 -19.53 46.28
N ASN A 23 9.08 -20.07 46.77
CA ASN A 23 9.35 -21.41 47.28
C ASN A 23 8.39 -22.56 46.93
N THR A 24 8.92 -23.58 46.24
CA THR A 24 8.99 -24.95 46.76
C THR A 24 9.97 -25.76 45.90
N SER A 25 11.00 -26.25 46.57
CA SER A 25 12.04 -27.14 46.07
C SER A 25 11.46 -28.52 45.77
N TYR A 26 11.27 -28.83 44.49
CA TYR A 26 11.33 -30.19 43.95
C TYR A 26 11.88 -30.11 42.51
N ASP A 27 12.77 -31.05 42.21
CA ASP A 27 13.50 -31.24 40.96
C ASP A 27 12.57 -31.19 39.73
N ALA A 28 12.60 -30.08 39.00
CA ALA A 28 11.72 -29.78 37.85
C ALA A 28 12.38 -28.77 36.89
N SER A 29 13.69 -28.86 36.70
CA SER A 29 14.45 -27.93 35.85
C SER A 29 14.18 -28.16 34.35
N ASN A 30 14.07 -29.41 33.90
CA ASN A 30 13.86 -29.71 32.48
C ASN A 30 12.44 -29.36 31.97
N ASP A 31 11.38 -29.64 32.74
CA ASP A 31 10.01 -29.38 32.28
C ASP A 31 9.67 -27.87 32.23
N LYS A 32 10.22 -27.07 33.15
CA LYS A 32 10.02 -25.61 33.14
C LYS A 32 10.76 -24.96 31.97
N GLU A 33 11.93 -25.44 31.60
CA GLU A 33 12.71 -24.96 30.46
C GLU A 33 12.02 -25.30 29.13
N LEU A 34 11.54 -26.54 28.97
CA LEU A 34 10.77 -26.99 27.81
C LEU A 34 9.46 -26.22 27.61
N VAL A 35 8.70 -25.94 28.69
CA VAL A 35 7.45 -25.15 28.62
C VAL A 35 7.74 -23.68 28.25
N ASN A 36 8.85 -23.13 28.73
CA ASN A 36 9.25 -21.76 28.41
C ASN A 36 9.74 -21.64 26.96
N ASP A 37 10.46 -22.65 26.47
CA ASP A 37 10.89 -22.74 25.07
C ASP A 37 9.71 -22.92 24.13
N GLN A 38 8.72 -23.76 24.47
CA GLN A 38 7.52 -23.95 23.66
C GLN A 38 6.67 -22.67 23.58
N LYS A 39 6.54 -21.92 24.68
CA LYS A 39 5.89 -20.61 24.71
C LYS A 39 6.66 -19.58 23.87
N SER A 40 7.98 -19.64 23.89
CA SER A 40 8.86 -18.75 23.14
C SER A 40 8.84 -19.05 21.64
N VAL A 41 8.75 -20.33 21.25
CA VAL A 41 8.55 -20.77 19.86
C VAL A 41 7.19 -20.31 19.33
N ALA A 42 6.12 -20.44 20.13
CA ALA A 42 4.80 -19.93 19.75
C ALA A 42 4.81 -18.40 19.54
N ALA A 43 5.48 -17.66 20.43
CA ALA A 43 5.67 -16.22 20.27
C ALA A 43 6.46 -15.86 19.00
N PHE A 44 7.46 -16.67 18.63
CA PHE A 44 8.22 -16.47 17.39
C PHE A 44 7.35 -16.73 16.15
N LYS A 45 6.56 -17.80 16.12
CA LYS A 45 5.59 -18.06 15.04
C LYS A 45 4.62 -16.89 14.88
N GLN A 46 4.07 -16.39 15.98
CA GLN A 46 3.18 -15.23 15.96
C GLN A 46 3.87 -13.97 15.42
N ALA A 47 5.13 -13.75 15.78
CA ALA A 47 5.91 -12.62 15.25
C ALA A 47 6.14 -12.75 13.73
N ILE A 48 6.43 -13.96 13.22
CA ILE A 48 6.55 -14.21 11.77
C ILE A 48 5.25 -13.86 11.06
N THR A 49 4.12 -14.41 11.53
CA THR A 49 2.79 -14.16 10.94
C THR A 49 2.39 -12.68 11.02
N PHE A 50 2.71 -12.01 12.13
CA PHE A 50 2.46 -10.58 12.29
C PHE A 50 3.17 -9.76 11.21
N HIS A 51 4.46 -10.02 10.99
CA HIS A 51 5.25 -9.33 9.98
C HIS A 51 4.78 -9.63 8.55
N GLN A 52 4.39 -10.88 8.25
CA GLN A 52 3.78 -11.22 6.95
C GLN A 52 2.48 -10.45 6.72
N ARG A 53 1.59 -10.42 7.72
CA ARG A 53 0.32 -9.69 7.63
C ARG A 53 0.53 -8.19 7.43
N ASN A 54 1.54 -7.60 8.07
CA ASN A 54 1.83 -6.18 7.88
C ASN A 54 2.22 -5.87 6.42
N VAL A 55 2.98 -6.76 5.76
CA VAL A 55 3.29 -6.61 4.34
C VAL A 55 2.02 -6.59 3.49
N ASP A 56 1.08 -7.49 3.76
CA ASP A 56 -0.18 -7.55 3.02
C ASP A 56 -1.03 -6.28 3.23
N VAL A 57 -1.13 -5.82 4.49
CA VAL A 57 -1.83 -4.59 4.85
C VAL A 57 -1.22 -3.37 4.16
N LEU A 58 0.12 -3.28 4.08
CA LEU A 58 0.78 -2.18 3.37
C LEU A 58 0.41 -2.16 1.88
N TRP A 59 0.35 -3.32 1.24
CA TRP A 59 -0.08 -3.44 -0.16
C TRP A 59 -1.56 -3.12 -0.37
N GLU A 60 -2.43 -3.57 0.53
CA GLU A 60 -3.86 -3.25 0.50
C GLU A 60 -4.09 -1.75 0.65
N GLN A 61 -3.44 -1.11 1.63
CA GLN A 61 -3.52 0.34 1.84
C GLN A 61 -3.03 1.13 0.63
N TYR A 62 -1.93 0.68 0.00
CA TYR A 62 -1.46 1.26 -1.24
C TYR A 62 -2.52 1.16 -2.35
N GLY A 63 -3.11 -0.01 -2.56
CA GLY A 63 -4.15 -0.22 -3.58
C GLY A 63 -5.38 0.66 -3.36
N LEU A 64 -5.86 0.75 -2.12
CA LEU A 64 -6.98 1.62 -1.76
C LEU A 64 -6.65 3.11 -1.97
N ALA A 65 -5.43 3.53 -1.64
CA ALA A 65 -5.00 4.90 -1.85
C ALA A 65 -4.84 5.25 -3.34
N GLU A 66 -4.31 4.33 -4.15
CA GLU A 66 -4.22 4.48 -5.60
C GLU A 66 -5.61 4.61 -6.25
N ALA A 67 -6.55 3.74 -5.87
CA ALA A 67 -7.93 3.80 -6.35
C ALA A 67 -8.59 5.14 -6.00
N ARG A 68 -8.45 5.60 -4.75
CA ARG A 68 -8.97 6.92 -4.32
C ARG A 68 -8.38 8.08 -5.09
N ILE A 69 -7.10 8.01 -5.48
CA ILE A 69 -6.51 9.02 -6.36
C ILE A 69 -7.26 9.01 -7.69
N LYS A 70 -7.31 7.86 -8.37
CA LYS A 70 -7.92 7.71 -9.70
C LYS A 70 -9.40 8.08 -9.73
N GLU A 71 -10.14 7.75 -8.68
CA GLU A 71 -11.59 7.98 -8.58
C GLU A 71 -11.94 9.35 -7.99
N SER A 72 -10.98 10.12 -7.47
CA SER A 72 -11.25 11.43 -6.89
C SER A 72 -11.93 12.39 -7.89
N ARG A 73 -12.68 13.35 -7.36
CA ARG A 73 -13.41 14.35 -8.15
C ARG A 73 -12.53 14.99 -9.25
N GLY A 74 -13.10 15.16 -10.43
CA GLY A 74 -12.39 15.57 -11.64
C GLY A 74 -11.57 14.42 -12.24
N ASN A 75 -11.98 13.17 -11.99
CA ASN A 75 -11.39 12.00 -12.64
C ASN A 75 -11.72 11.97 -14.13
N HIS A 76 -11.01 11.11 -14.87
CA HIS A 76 -11.18 11.00 -16.33
C HIS A 76 -12.63 10.69 -16.74
N ALA A 77 -13.35 9.85 -15.99
CA ALA A 77 -14.74 9.51 -16.32
C ALA A 77 -15.69 10.69 -16.14
N GLU A 78 -15.52 11.49 -15.08
CA GLU A 78 -16.26 12.73 -14.87
C GLU A 78 -15.96 13.75 -15.96
N LEU A 79 -14.67 13.91 -16.32
CA LEU A 79 -14.26 14.83 -17.39
C LEU A 79 -14.87 14.44 -18.73
N GLU A 80 -14.85 13.17 -19.11
CA GLU A 80 -15.45 12.70 -20.36
C GLU A 80 -16.98 12.83 -20.37
N ARG A 81 -17.64 12.53 -19.24
CA ARG A 81 -19.08 12.73 -19.12
C ARG A 81 -19.46 14.19 -19.31
N ASP A 82 -18.74 15.10 -18.65
CA ASP A 82 -19.01 16.53 -18.73
C ASP A 82 -18.72 17.07 -20.15
N LYS A 83 -17.62 16.62 -20.79
CA LYS A 83 -17.30 16.93 -22.19
C LYS A 83 -18.44 16.54 -23.12
N ASN A 84 -18.91 15.30 -23.03
CA ASN A 84 -19.99 14.77 -23.86
C ASN A 84 -21.30 15.53 -23.64
N PHE A 85 -21.61 15.91 -22.40
CA PHE A 85 -22.76 16.74 -22.09
C PHE A 85 -22.69 18.10 -22.81
N PHE A 86 -21.57 18.83 -22.70
CA PHE A 86 -21.44 20.15 -23.32
C PHE A 86 -21.42 20.07 -24.85
N ILE A 87 -20.71 19.11 -25.44
CA ILE A 87 -20.74 18.89 -26.90
C ILE A 87 -22.17 18.58 -27.36
N GLY A 88 -22.91 17.74 -26.63
CA GLY A 88 -24.30 17.40 -26.97
C GLY A 88 -25.22 18.61 -27.08
N VAL A 89 -25.06 19.61 -26.19
CA VAL A 89 -25.84 20.86 -26.24
C VAL A 89 -25.60 21.61 -27.56
N TYR A 90 -24.35 21.77 -27.98
CA TYR A 90 -24.01 22.46 -29.22
C TYR A 90 -24.29 21.63 -30.47
N GLN A 91 -24.23 20.30 -30.36
CA GLN A 91 -24.60 19.41 -31.44
C GLN A 91 -26.10 19.52 -31.75
N GLN A 92 -26.94 19.64 -30.73
CA GLN A 92 -28.37 19.85 -30.93
C GLN A 92 -28.67 21.18 -31.66
N ASP A 93 -27.92 22.24 -31.39
CA ASP A 93 -28.03 23.50 -32.14
C ASP A 93 -27.68 23.30 -33.63
N ILE A 94 -26.61 22.55 -33.91
CA ILE A 94 -26.20 22.20 -35.27
C ILE A 94 -27.28 21.38 -35.99
N ASP A 95 -27.83 20.37 -35.31
CA ASP A 95 -28.85 19.47 -35.87
C ASP A 95 -30.15 20.24 -36.19
N ASN A 96 -30.48 21.25 -35.38
CA ASN A 96 -31.61 22.15 -35.62
C ASN A 96 -31.32 23.25 -36.65
N GLY A 97 -30.10 23.34 -37.19
CA GLY A 97 -29.68 24.37 -38.15
C GLY A 97 -29.51 25.77 -37.54
N VAL A 98 -29.36 25.88 -36.23
CA VAL A 98 -29.25 27.15 -35.49
C VAL A 98 -27.80 27.38 -35.09
N ARG A 99 -27.26 28.59 -35.36
CA ARG A 99 -25.90 29.00 -34.93
C ARG A 99 -24.81 27.97 -35.26
N VAL A 100 -24.91 27.33 -36.43
CA VAL A 100 -24.09 26.17 -36.78
C VAL A 100 -22.58 26.46 -36.69
N ASN A 101 -22.14 27.62 -37.16
CA ASN A 101 -20.72 27.97 -37.18
C ASN A 101 -20.20 28.28 -35.77
N GLU A 102 -20.98 29.02 -34.98
CA GLU A 102 -20.65 29.32 -33.58
C GLU A 102 -20.60 28.03 -32.74
N SER A 103 -21.56 27.13 -32.93
CA SER A 103 -21.61 25.83 -32.23
C SER A 103 -20.43 24.93 -32.60
N LYS A 104 -20.04 24.86 -33.88
CA LYS A 104 -18.83 24.11 -34.29
C LYS A 104 -17.57 24.66 -33.64
N LYS A 105 -17.43 25.99 -33.58
CA LYS A 105 -16.30 26.64 -32.91
C LYS A 105 -16.29 26.35 -31.41
N ALA A 106 -17.45 26.41 -30.75
CA ALA A 106 -17.58 26.08 -29.34
C ALA A 106 -17.21 24.61 -29.05
N ILE A 107 -17.61 23.67 -29.90
CA ILE A 107 -17.22 22.25 -29.77
C ILE A 107 -15.70 22.08 -29.85
N GLU A 108 -15.03 22.78 -30.77
CA GLU A 108 -13.57 22.73 -30.88
C GLU A 108 -12.88 23.29 -29.63
N GLU A 109 -13.35 24.43 -29.12
CA GLU A 109 -12.85 25.02 -27.87
C GLU A 109 -13.07 24.10 -26.67
N ILE A 110 -14.20 23.39 -26.60
CA ILE A 110 -14.49 22.37 -25.59
C ILE A 110 -13.49 21.21 -25.70
N ASN A 111 -13.24 20.70 -26.91
CA ASN A 111 -12.29 19.61 -27.12
C ASN A 111 -10.88 19.98 -26.63
N VAL A 112 -10.39 21.17 -26.98
CA VAL A 112 -9.09 21.69 -26.51
C VAL A 112 -9.08 21.79 -24.98
N THR A 113 -10.10 22.41 -24.39
CA THR A 113 -10.20 22.60 -22.94
C THR A 113 -10.19 21.27 -22.19
N TYR A 114 -10.93 20.26 -22.67
CA TYR A 114 -10.98 18.96 -21.99
C TYR A 114 -9.71 18.13 -22.21
N ALA A 115 -9.05 18.25 -23.36
CA ALA A 115 -7.72 17.66 -23.55
C ALA A 115 -6.70 18.21 -22.53
N GLU A 116 -6.70 19.52 -22.29
CA GLU A 116 -5.87 20.15 -21.26
C GLU A 116 -6.22 19.64 -19.86
N LYS A 117 -7.51 19.52 -19.53
CA LYS A 117 -7.94 18.97 -18.23
C LYS A 117 -7.50 17.52 -18.02
N HIS A 118 -7.56 16.69 -19.06
CA HIS A 118 -7.04 15.32 -18.99
C HIS A 118 -5.53 15.29 -18.76
N ALA A 119 -4.76 16.11 -19.49
CA ALA A 119 -3.32 16.18 -19.30
C ALA A 119 -2.93 16.68 -17.88
N GLN A 120 -3.66 17.67 -17.36
CA GLN A 120 -3.49 18.13 -15.98
C GLN A 120 -3.81 17.02 -14.97
N ARG A 121 -4.85 16.23 -15.24
CA ARG A 121 -5.25 15.12 -14.42
C ARG A 121 -4.21 14.00 -14.42
N ASP A 122 -3.70 13.61 -15.58
CA ASP A 122 -2.61 12.64 -15.73
C ASP A 122 -1.37 13.06 -14.94
N ALA A 123 -0.98 14.34 -15.06
CA ALA A 123 0.16 14.89 -14.33
C ALA A 123 -0.05 14.84 -12.81
N TYR A 124 -1.27 15.14 -12.35
CA TYR A 124 -1.64 15.02 -10.94
C TYR A 124 -1.57 13.57 -10.45
N GLU A 125 -2.23 12.63 -11.14
CA GLU A 125 -2.27 11.22 -10.77
C GLU A 125 -0.88 10.62 -10.73
N LYS A 126 -0.07 10.84 -11.77
CA LYS A 126 1.32 10.40 -11.83
C LYS A 126 2.14 10.88 -10.63
N LYS A 127 2.00 12.17 -10.25
CA LYS A 127 2.72 12.74 -9.11
C LYS A 127 2.29 12.12 -7.79
N GLN A 128 0.98 11.93 -7.57
CA GLN A 128 0.49 11.35 -6.31
C GLN A 128 0.84 9.87 -6.19
N ILE A 129 0.68 9.10 -7.28
CA ILE A 129 1.02 7.68 -7.33
C ILE A 129 2.52 7.48 -7.09
N ALA A 130 3.39 8.28 -7.71
CA ALA A 130 4.84 8.20 -7.44
C ALA A 130 5.19 8.45 -5.96
N LYS A 131 4.49 9.38 -5.31
CA LYS A 131 4.65 9.62 -3.87
C LYS A 131 4.20 8.41 -3.04
N LEU A 132 3.04 7.81 -3.35
CA LEU A 132 2.56 6.61 -2.67
C LEU A 132 3.50 5.43 -2.86
N GLN A 133 4.03 5.23 -4.07
CA GLN A 133 5.00 4.18 -4.37
C GLN A 133 6.28 4.34 -3.55
N ALA A 134 6.79 5.57 -3.42
CA ALA A 134 7.95 5.86 -2.58
C ALA A 134 7.67 5.59 -1.09
N GLN A 135 6.48 5.94 -0.60
CA GLN A 135 6.05 5.65 0.77
C GLN A 135 5.94 4.15 1.03
N LEU A 136 5.27 3.40 0.16
CA LEU A 136 5.17 1.95 0.25
C LEU A 136 6.56 1.30 0.29
N LYS A 137 7.46 1.71 -0.60
CA LYS A 137 8.84 1.20 -0.63
C LYS A 137 9.58 1.48 0.68
N ALA A 138 9.43 2.67 1.26
CA ALA A 138 10.04 3.00 2.54
C ALA A 138 9.50 2.13 3.68
N GLU A 139 8.18 1.96 3.75
CA GLU A 139 7.53 1.15 4.79
C GLU A 139 7.83 -0.34 4.67
N LEU A 140 7.82 -0.92 3.45
CA LEU A 140 8.22 -2.31 3.23
C LEU A 140 9.67 -2.58 3.66
N ASN A 141 10.58 -1.63 3.39
CA ASN A 141 11.97 -1.74 3.83
C ASN A 141 12.11 -1.58 5.35
N ASN A 142 11.30 -0.71 5.98
CA ASN A 142 11.25 -0.59 7.42
C ASN A 142 10.74 -1.88 8.07
N GLU A 143 9.64 -2.43 7.56
CA GLU A 143 9.05 -3.69 8.03
C GLU A 143 10.04 -4.85 7.89
N LYS A 144 10.74 -4.96 6.75
CA LYS A 144 11.82 -5.94 6.58
C LYS A 144 12.91 -5.80 7.64
N LYS A 145 13.34 -4.56 7.99
CA LYS A 145 14.33 -4.35 9.05
C LYS A 145 13.80 -4.79 10.41
N GLN A 146 12.51 -4.59 10.72
CA GLN A 146 11.91 -5.05 11.97
C GLN A 146 11.82 -6.58 12.02
N PHE A 147 11.41 -7.21 10.91
CA PHE A 147 11.41 -8.66 10.79
C PHE A 147 12.82 -9.25 10.99
N GLU A 148 13.86 -8.65 10.40
CA GLU A 148 15.25 -9.08 10.60
C GLU A 148 15.71 -8.93 12.06
N LYS A 149 15.24 -7.91 12.79
CA LYS A 149 15.49 -7.78 14.23
C LYS A 149 14.77 -8.88 15.02
N ALA A 150 13.52 -9.18 14.68
CA ALA A 150 12.76 -10.27 15.30
C ALA A 150 13.45 -11.62 15.06
N LYS A 151 13.91 -11.88 13.82
CA LYS A 151 14.70 -13.07 13.45
C LYS A 151 15.96 -13.21 14.32
N LYS A 152 16.71 -12.12 14.50
CA LYS A 152 17.91 -12.12 15.37
C LYS A 152 17.56 -12.37 16.84
N LYS A 153 16.48 -11.75 17.33
CA LYS A 153 16.01 -11.93 18.73
C LYS A 153 15.65 -13.39 19.03
N TYR A 154 15.04 -14.08 18.08
CA TYR A 154 14.58 -15.46 18.23
C TYR A 154 15.53 -16.47 17.56
N ALA A 155 16.78 -16.10 17.28
CA ALA A 155 17.71 -16.94 16.52
C ALA A 155 17.95 -18.32 17.18
N SER A 156 17.98 -18.37 18.51
CA SER A 156 18.13 -19.62 19.28
C SER A 156 16.90 -20.53 19.24
N LEU A 157 15.75 -20.03 18.75
CA LEU A 157 14.49 -20.77 18.63
C LEU A 157 14.21 -21.23 17.19
N ILE A 158 15.19 -21.07 16.29
CA ILE A 158 15.10 -21.59 14.93
C ILE A 158 15.29 -23.10 14.99
N ASN A 159 14.20 -23.83 14.70
CA ASN A 159 14.15 -25.29 14.72
C ASN A 159 13.35 -25.80 13.51
N GLU A 160 13.07 -27.11 13.47
CA GLU A 160 12.35 -27.75 12.37
C GLU A 160 10.94 -27.16 12.13
N GLU A 161 10.30 -26.61 13.16
CA GLU A 161 8.96 -26.03 13.06
C GLU A 161 8.97 -24.58 12.58
N THR A 162 9.94 -23.78 13.01
CA THR A 162 9.97 -22.32 12.75
C THR A 162 10.73 -21.98 11.48
N LEU A 163 11.71 -22.80 11.09
CA LEU A 163 12.50 -22.63 9.87
C LEU A 163 11.66 -22.55 8.57
N PRO A 164 10.68 -23.42 8.31
CA PRO A 164 9.87 -23.32 7.09
C PRO A 164 9.05 -22.02 7.06
N LEU A 165 8.43 -21.65 8.18
CA LEU A 165 7.66 -20.40 8.31
C LEU A 165 8.54 -19.16 8.08
N LEU A 166 9.76 -19.19 8.61
CA LEU A 166 10.73 -18.11 8.44
C LEU A 166 11.12 -17.94 6.97
N ARG A 167 11.41 -19.04 6.27
CA ARG A 167 11.74 -19.02 4.83
C ARG A 167 10.58 -18.52 3.99
N GLU A 168 9.35 -18.95 4.30
CA GLU A 168 8.15 -18.47 3.63
C GLU A 168 7.98 -16.96 3.80
N ALA A 169 8.14 -16.46 5.03
CA ALA A 169 8.10 -15.02 5.29
C ALA A 169 9.20 -14.26 4.55
N GLU A 170 10.44 -14.74 4.56
CA GLU A 170 11.56 -14.14 3.82
C GLU A 170 11.26 -14.04 2.31
N GLN A 171 10.72 -15.10 1.72
CA GLN A 171 10.29 -15.11 0.32
C GLN A 171 9.14 -14.12 0.07
N HIS A 172 8.18 -14.03 0.98
CA HIS A 172 7.07 -13.08 0.88
C HIS A 172 7.57 -11.63 0.88
N PHE A 173 8.44 -11.29 1.82
CA PHE A 173 9.11 -9.98 1.87
C PHE A 173 9.90 -9.69 0.58
N ALA A 174 10.66 -10.66 0.07
CA ALA A 174 11.44 -10.49 -1.14
C ALA A 174 10.53 -10.17 -2.34
N LYS A 175 9.49 -10.98 -2.58
CA LYS A 175 8.51 -10.76 -3.65
C LYS A 175 7.81 -9.40 -3.53
N ALA A 176 7.39 -9.03 -2.32
CA ALA A 176 6.75 -7.75 -2.06
C ALA A 176 7.68 -6.57 -2.36
N ILE A 177 8.94 -6.63 -1.92
CA ILE A 177 9.92 -5.56 -2.17
C ILE A 177 10.31 -5.50 -3.65
N ASP A 178 10.50 -6.63 -4.31
CA ASP A 178 10.83 -6.69 -5.73
C ASP A 178 9.72 -6.08 -6.59
N ARG A 179 8.45 -6.38 -6.25
CA ARG A 179 7.29 -5.72 -6.87
C ARG A 179 7.29 -4.21 -6.64
N ALA A 180 7.65 -3.73 -5.46
CA ALA A 180 7.77 -2.29 -5.21
C ALA A 180 8.98 -1.66 -5.92
N ASN A 181 10.04 -2.44 -6.16
CA ASN A 181 11.22 -1.97 -6.90
C ASN A 181 10.98 -1.89 -8.41
N SER A 182 10.01 -2.64 -8.94
CA SER A 182 9.61 -2.57 -10.35
C SER A 182 8.73 -1.36 -10.69
N PHE A 183 8.38 -0.52 -9.71
CA PHE A 183 7.66 0.72 -10.01
C PHE A 183 8.48 1.60 -10.96
N PRO A 184 7.84 2.24 -11.96
CA PRO A 184 8.55 3.09 -12.90
C PRO A 184 9.24 4.22 -12.14
N SER A 185 10.55 4.32 -12.32
CA SER A 185 11.30 5.44 -11.77
C SER A 185 10.71 6.74 -12.31
N SER A 186 10.64 7.78 -11.48
CA SER A 186 10.09 9.09 -11.81
C SER A 186 10.75 9.78 -13.01
N GLY A 187 11.81 9.21 -13.60
CA GLY A 187 12.49 9.68 -14.81
C GLY A 187 12.16 8.94 -16.12
N THR A 188 11.38 7.86 -16.08
CA THR A 188 11.01 7.15 -17.32
C THR A 188 9.81 7.87 -17.97
N ALA A 189 10.10 8.78 -18.90
CA ALA A 189 9.13 9.28 -19.85
C ALA A 189 8.59 8.09 -20.64
N ILE A 190 7.40 7.62 -20.27
CA ILE A 190 6.63 6.73 -21.14
C ILE A 190 6.23 7.63 -22.30
N ALA A 191 6.89 7.45 -23.45
CA ALA A 191 6.47 8.04 -24.70
C ALA A 191 5.02 7.63 -24.94
N ALA A 192 4.11 8.61 -24.98
CA ALA A 192 2.75 8.38 -25.42
C ALA A 192 2.81 7.79 -26.84
N ARG A 193 2.12 6.66 -27.02
CA ARG A 193 1.81 6.12 -28.35
C ARG A 193 0.51 6.72 -28.83
#